data_AF-A0A7G1KRK0-F1
#
_entry.id   AF-A0A7G1KRK0-F1
#
_cell.length_a   1.000
_cell.length_b   1.000
_cell.length_c   1.000
_cell.angle_alpha   90.00
_cell.angle_beta   90.00
_cell.angle_gamma   90.00
#
_symmetry.space_group_name_H-M   'P 1'
#
loop_
_entity.id
_entity.type
_entity.pdbx_description
1 polymer ?
#
loop_
_entity_poly.entity_id
_entity_poly.type
_entity_poly.pdbx_seq_one_letter_code
_entity_poly.pdbx_strand_id
1 'polypeptide(L)'
;MRIQPRRQILAVWRSMLRTCYADGTWVWGGRDGSNSISDAEQLLCLLYPATEIASFALDNPDELSDDVEVVMAPLGRGAKIGLKLIEVLEDYWARYTGPDGEPIFSAGTYLRSSDDAHPPTARQRELDVVDSYSMSLTLCLATLKFLRAFRRWVMTRPTPARSIDARIDALEEQVGARLTAAMTGLVRSFVVNTVDPKDEAGRVMLTMFNQTGASDETVVASVNRRLDRLRVRLRRDVTLSQTPDIDLEDETLLFECGWSWGVARQAAPIEFVEAAIGSQPGYAVGRPYLYFTVVALDGINDLTSPRTRELDLLDAQQRRLAEALQLRWDLAQRYWSAMARYGEGRWPLEDIPWRTSDGEESDYFSLSVSAVLIQDLINREASDDDLTRATPVFDELARRGRIIRRLTEDDRARDLHVPGVRLSLLGSRDIDKGPLLEWTVSDYAPVLLKRTLQAARLSGTLTTRDRLLELAQSTMDHLERRAFKKGRAEGLWDNAEEVFKVKSPPGSAPARSSEQPPSAESADDENSLPSWYLTERVIECLVAADLTFREPPLRSTTSAVRALELLNEAEHLLNQKLLQLSEQDMTKNRLALETVHQQLERARAVIDERPGTAHSLCAEALRELDGLVFADQDAQRSV
;
A
#
# COMPACT_ATOMS: atom_id res chain seq x y z
N MET A 1 -9.59 13.92 -12.89
CA MET A 1 -10.60 12.95 -13.33
C MET A 1 -11.51 12.36 -12.21
N ARG A 2 -11.55 12.72 -10.93
CA ARG A 2 -12.26 11.96 -9.86
C ARG A 2 -11.86 10.48 -9.74
N ILE A 3 -11.11 10.13 -8.69
CA ILE A 3 -10.81 8.74 -8.32
C ILE A 3 -12.13 8.01 -8.04
N GLN A 4 -12.36 6.90 -8.74
CA GLN A 4 -13.56 6.06 -8.65
C GLN A 4 -13.13 4.61 -8.47
N PRO A 5 -12.77 4.19 -7.23
CA PRO A 5 -12.11 2.92 -6.97
C PRO A 5 -12.86 1.73 -7.59
N ARG A 6 -14.18 1.64 -7.36
CA ARG A 6 -14.98 0.54 -7.91
C ARG A 6 -14.88 0.44 -9.44
N ARG A 7 -15.10 1.55 -10.14
CA ARG A 7 -15.09 1.59 -11.60
C ARG A 7 -13.69 1.27 -12.15
N GLN A 8 -12.66 1.85 -11.54
CA GLN A 8 -11.28 1.71 -12.00
C GLN A 8 -10.74 0.29 -11.74
N ILE A 9 -11.01 -0.31 -10.58
CA ILE A 9 -10.61 -1.70 -10.28
C ILE A 9 -11.28 -2.67 -11.26
N LEU A 10 -12.60 -2.54 -11.52
CA LEU A 10 -13.29 -3.37 -12.51
C LEU A 10 -12.72 -3.18 -13.93
N ALA A 11 -12.28 -1.97 -14.28
CA ALA A 11 -11.62 -1.72 -15.56
C ALA A 11 -10.26 -2.43 -15.64
N VAL A 12 -9.45 -2.37 -14.57
CA VAL A 12 -8.18 -3.10 -14.49
C VAL A 12 -8.40 -4.61 -14.58
N TRP A 13 -9.36 -5.18 -13.85
CA TRP A 13 -9.69 -6.61 -13.92
C TRP A 13 -10.08 -7.05 -15.33
N ARG A 14 -10.90 -6.26 -16.03
CA ARG A 14 -11.26 -6.55 -17.42
C ARG A 14 -10.03 -6.57 -18.34
N SER A 15 -9.18 -5.56 -18.22
CA SER A 15 -7.96 -5.44 -19.02
C SER A 15 -6.93 -6.52 -18.68
N MET A 16 -6.83 -6.87 -17.40
CA MET A 16 -6.00 -7.94 -16.89
C MET A 16 -6.46 -9.28 -17.47
N LEU A 17 -7.73 -9.64 -17.36
CA LEU A 17 -8.24 -10.92 -17.90
C LEU A 17 -8.04 -11.00 -19.42
N ARG A 18 -8.25 -9.91 -20.17
CA ARG A 18 -7.94 -9.87 -21.61
C ARG A 18 -6.45 -10.13 -21.90
N THR A 19 -5.56 -9.71 -21.00
CA THR A 19 -4.11 -9.82 -21.18
C THR A 19 -3.55 -11.15 -20.66
N CYS A 20 -4.11 -11.67 -19.57
CA CYS A 20 -3.57 -12.80 -18.81
C CYS A 20 -4.32 -14.10 -19.07
N TYR A 21 -5.50 -14.05 -19.66
CA TYR A 21 -6.34 -15.22 -19.85
C TYR A 21 -6.62 -15.43 -21.34
N ALA A 22 -5.94 -16.41 -21.92
CA ALA A 22 -6.06 -16.76 -23.34
C ALA A 22 -6.33 -18.27 -23.47
N ASP A 23 -7.25 -18.64 -24.35
CA ASP A 23 -7.58 -20.03 -24.68
C ASP A 23 -7.89 -20.92 -23.47
N GLY A 24 -8.49 -20.33 -22.41
CA GLY A 24 -8.85 -21.05 -21.18
C GLY A 24 -7.70 -21.27 -20.19
N THR A 25 -6.53 -20.70 -20.47
CA THR A 25 -5.32 -20.83 -19.67
C THR A 25 -4.81 -19.48 -19.19
N TRP A 26 -4.14 -19.48 -18.05
CA TRP A 26 -3.47 -18.30 -17.51
C TRP A 26 -2.09 -18.15 -18.14
N VAL A 27 -1.77 -16.93 -18.55
CA VAL A 27 -0.51 -16.53 -19.17
C VAL A 27 0.24 -15.64 -18.20
N TRP A 28 1.41 -16.11 -17.80
CA TRP A 28 2.31 -15.43 -16.87
C TRP A 28 3.30 -14.52 -17.58
N GLY A 29 3.94 -13.64 -16.80
CA GLY A 29 4.90 -12.66 -17.27
C GLY A 29 4.28 -11.35 -17.76
N GLY A 30 5.14 -10.44 -18.20
CA GLY A 30 4.78 -9.10 -18.67
C GLY A 30 5.99 -8.45 -19.33
N ARG A 31 6.09 -7.12 -19.26
CA ARG A 31 7.24 -6.36 -19.79
C ARG A 31 8.58 -6.92 -19.32
N ASP A 32 8.66 -7.28 -18.05
CA ASP A 32 9.89 -7.75 -17.43
C ASP A 32 9.99 -9.28 -17.42
N GLY A 33 9.13 -10.00 -18.14
CA GLY A 33 9.09 -11.46 -18.12
C GLY A 33 8.46 -12.05 -16.86
N SER A 34 8.52 -13.38 -16.72
CA SER A 34 7.95 -14.12 -15.59
C SER A 34 9.04 -14.39 -14.54
N ASN A 35 8.74 -14.05 -13.29
CA ASN A 35 9.53 -14.34 -12.10
C ASN A 35 8.60 -14.35 -10.87
N SER A 36 9.10 -14.79 -9.71
CA SER A 36 8.27 -14.99 -8.52
C SER A 36 7.55 -13.73 -8.05
N ILE A 37 8.18 -12.56 -8.25
CA ILE A 37 7.64 -11.24 -7.86
C ILE A 37 6.61 -10.78 -8.90
N SER A 38 6.98 -10.75 -10.18
CA SER A 38 6.09 -10.22 -11.22
C SER A 38 4.80 -11.01 -11.37
N ASP A 39 4.87 -12.33 -11.23
CA ASP A 39 3.68 -13.19 -11.27
C ASP A 39 2.84 -13.04 -9.99
N ALA A 40 3.45 -12.73 -8.84
CA ALA A 40 2.71 -12.37 -7.62
C ALA A 40 1.97 -11.04 -7.78
N GLU A 41 2.61 -10.02 -8.34
CA GLU A 41 2.00 -8.72 -8.62
C GLU A 41 0.79 -8.87 -9.56
N GLN A 42 0.93 -9.72 -10.57
CA GLN A 42 -0.16 -10.08 -11.47
C GLN A 42 -1.32 -10.66 -10.67
N LEU A 43 -1.10 -11.66 -9.81
CA LEU A 43 -2.15 -12.23 -8.96
C LEU A 43 -2.78 -11.20 -8.00
N LEU A 44 -1.97 -10.32 -7.42
CA LEU A 44 -2.44 -9.31 -6.46
C LEU A 44 -3.28 -8.22 -7.10
N CYS A 45 -3.12 -7.95 -8.40
CA CYS A 45 -4.07 -7.09 -9.13
C CYS A 45 -5.53 -7.58 -9.01
N LEU A 46 -5.72 -8.89 -8.84
CA LEU A 46 -7.03 -9.52 -8.65
C LEU A 46 -7.33 -9.81 -7.17
N LEU A 47 -6.44 -10.51 -6.48
CA LEU A 47 -6.70 -11.02 -5.13
C LEU A 47 -6.76 -9.92 -4.09
N TYR A 48 -5.91 -8.89 -4.19
CA TYR A 48 -5.83 -7.87 -3.14
C TYR A 48 -7.14 -7.09 -2.99
N PRO A 49 -7.76 -6.50 -4.05
CA PRO A 49 -9.08 -5.90 -3.92
C PRO A 49 -10.17 -6.90 -3.53
N ALA A 50 -10.11 -8.13 -4.04
CA ALA A 50 -11.11 -9.17 -3.73
C ALA A 50 -11.11 -9.52 -2.24
N THR A 51 -9.95 -9.51 -1.58
CA THR A 51 -9.85 -9.83 -0.17
C THR A 51 -9.98 -8.62 0.74
N GLU A 52 -9.62 -7.41 0.30
CA GLU A 52 -9.69 -6.21 1.13
C GLU A 52 -11.03 -5.49 1.04
N ILE A 53 -11.73 -5.56 -0.10
CA ILE A 53 -12.98 -4.83 -0.34
C ILE A 53 -14.15 -5.81 -0.47
N ALA A 54 -15.06 -5.81 0.50
CA ALA A 54 -16.18 -6.77 0.55
C ALA A 54 -17.06 -6.80 -0.73
N SER A 55 -17.25 -5.65 -1.40
CA SER A 55 -18.05 -5.56 -2.63
C SER A 55 -17.33 -6.10 -3.89
N PHE A 56 -16.10 -6.60 -3.73
CA PHE A 56 -15.28 -7.29 -4.73
C PHE A 56 -15.00 -8.75 -4.36
N ALA A 57 -15.53 -9.24 -3.24
CA ALA A 57 -15.30 -10.60 -2.76
C ALA A 57 -15.58 -11.65 -3.83
N LEU A 58 -14.60 -12.52 -4.09
CA LEU A 58 -14.70 -13.61 -5.08
C LEU A 58 -14.89 -14.98 -4.42
N ASP A 59 -14.87 -15.03 -3.09
CA ASP A 59 -14.95 -16.22 -2.27
C ASP A 59 -16.40 -16.69 -1.98
N ASN A 60 -17.41 -15.84 -2.22
CA ASN A 60 -18.82 -16.20 -2.06
C ASN A 60 -19.62 -15.99 -3.37
N PRO A 61 -19.78 -17.05 -4.19
CA PRO A 61 -20.53 -16.98 -5.44
C PRO A 61 -21.97 -16.47 -5.35
N ASP A 62 -22.65 -16.56 -4.21
CA ASP A 62 -24.05 -16.13 -4.06
C ASP A 62 -24.18 -14.61 -3.79
N GLU A 63 -23.09 -13.97 -3.35
CA GLU A 63 -23.05 -12.55 -2.98
C GLU A 63 -22.29 -11.70 -4.02
N LEU A 64 -21.89 -12.31 -5.15
CA LEU A 64 -21.24 -11.60 -6.24
C LEU A 64 -22.15 -10.51 -6.80
N SER A 65 -21.63 -9.29 -6.89
CA SER A 65 -22.33 -8.20 -7.57
C SER A 65 -22.37 -8.45 -9.07
N ASP A 66 -23.47 -8.08 -9.73
CA ASP A 66 -23.68 -8.29 -11.17
C ASP A 66 -22.54 -7.75 -12.06
N ASP A 67 -22.01 -6.56 -11.73
CA ASP A 67 -20.92 -5.94 -12.47
C ASP A 67 -19.58 -6.66 -12.30
N VAL A 68 -19.33 -7.24 -11.11
CA VAL A 68 -18.18 -8.11 -10.85
C VAL A 68 -18.32 -9.41 -11.66
N GLU A 69 -19.48 -10.07 -11.64
CA GLU A 69 -19.70 -11.30 -12.39
C GLU A 69 -19.51 -11.08 -13.91
N VAL A 70 -20.00 -9.95 -14.44
CA VAL A 70 -19.81 -9.58 -15.86
C VAL A 70 -18.33 -9.43 -16.21
N VAL A 71 -17.53 -8.82 -15.35
CA VAL A 71 -16.09 -8.66 -15.59
C VAL A 71 -15.36 -9.99 -15.47
N MET A 72 -15.74 -10.83 -14.51
CA MET A 72 -15.11 -12.12 -14.23
C MET A 72 -15.59 -13.26 -15.16
N ALA A 73 -16.58 -12.99 -16.02
CA ALA A 73 -17.13 -13.94 -16.98
C ALA A 73 -16.10 -14.77 -17.79
N PRO A 74 -14.92 -14.25 -18.19
CA PRO A 74 -13.88 -15.06 -18.83
C PRO A 74 -13.40 -16.26 -18.00
N LEU A 75 -13.38 -16.16 -16.67
CA LEU A 75 -13.02 -17.27 -15.77
C LEU A 75 -14.19 -18.24 -15.52
N GLY A 76 -15.41 -17.88 -15.93
CA GLY A 76 -16.63 -18.65 -15.71
C GLY A 76 -17.73 -17.81 -15.05
N ARG A 77 -18.74 -18.49 -14.48
CA ARG A 77 -19.86 -17.86 -13.76
C ARG A 77 -20.07 -18.53 -12.41
N GLY A 78 -20.57 -17.77 -11.44
CA GLY A 78 -20.74 -18.21 -10.05
C GLY A 78 -19.53 -18.98 -9.52
N ALA A 79 -19.76 -20.19 -9.04
CA ALA A 79 -18.73 -21.05 -8.43
C ALA A 79 -17.52 -21.37 -9.32
N LYS A 80 -17.68 -21.32 -10.66
CA LYS A 80 -16.57 -21.58 -11.58
C LYS A 80 -15.45 -20.53 -11.47
N ILE A 81 -15.78 -19.30 -11.10
CA ILE A 81 -14.79 -18.23 -10.88
C ILE A 81 -13.84 -18.65 -9.77
N GLY A 82 -14.37 -19.01 -8.59
CA GLY A 82 -13.55 -19.44 -7.46
C GLY A 82 -12.73 -20.71 -7.74
N LEU A 83 -13.32 -21.70 -8.43
CA LEU A 83 -12.59 -22.90 -8.86
C LEU A 83 -11.42 -22.58 -9.79
N LYS A 84 -11.62 -21.65 -10.72
CA LYS A 84 -10.56 -21.24 -11.66
C LYS A 84 -9.45 -20.48 -10.94
N LEU A 85 -9.77 -19.70 -9.91
CA LEU A 85 -8.77 -19.06 -9.07
C LEU A 85 -7.91 -20.06 -8.31
N ILE A 86 -8.51 -21.14 -7.79
CA ILE A 86 -7.73 -22.23 -7.16
C ILE A 86 -6.76 -22.84 -8.19
N GLU A 87 -7.20 -23.11 -9.43
CA GLU A 87 -6.31 -23.63 -10.49
C GLU A 87 -5.12 -22.69 -10.78
N VAL A 88 -5.37 -21.38 -10.87
CA VAL A 88 -4.30 -20.39 -11.14
C VAL A 88 -3.35 -20.27 -9.95
N LEU A 89 -3.86 -20.33 -8.71
CA LEU A 89 -3.05 -20.32 -7.49
C LEU A 89 -2.17 -21.58 -7.37
N GLU A 90 -2.72 -22.75 -7.71
CA GLU A 90 -1.96 -24.01 -7.76
C GLU A 90 -0.82 -23.94 -8.79
N ASP A 91 -1.06 -23.37 -9.97
CA ASP A 91 -0.01 -23.18 -10.99
C ASP A 91 1.10 -22.23 -10.50
N TYR A 92 0.73 -21.14 -9.81
CA TYR A 92 1.72 -20.21 -9.25
C TYR A 92 2.64 -20.90 -8.23
N TRP A 93 2.10 -21.67 -7.27
CA TRP A 93 2.96 -22.36 -6.31
C TRP A 93 3.75 -23.51 -6.91
N ALA A 94 3.19 -24.24 -7.87
CA ALA A 94 3.94 -25.26 -8.59
C ALA A 94 5.17 -24.66 -9.31
N ARG A 95 5.05 -23.43 -9.84
CA ARG A 95 6.15 -22.71 -10.50
C ARG A 95 7.22 -22.20 -9.54
N TYR A 96 6.81 -21.76 -8.36
CA TYR A 96 7.68 -21.09 -7.38
C TYR A 96 7.96 -21.92 -6.12
N THR A 97 7.95 -23.23 -6.29
CA THR A 97 8.41 -24.21 -5.30
C THR A 97 9.48 -25.07 -5.95
N GLY A 98 10.65 -25.17 -5.32
CA GLY A 98 11.77 -25.95 -5.80
C GLY A 98 11.52 -27.47 -5.68
N PRO A 99 12.38 -28.30 -6.30
CA PRO A 99 12.27 -29.76 -6.23
C PRO A 99 12.28 -30.32 -4.80
N ASP A 100 12.95 -29.61 -3.89
CA ASP A 100 13.07 -29.98 -2.47
C ASP A 100 11.86 -29.50 -1.63
N GLY A 101 10.83 -28.92 -2.26
CA GLY A 101 9.67 -28.34 -1.58
C GLY A 101 9.90 -26.92 -1.03
N GLU A 102 11.12 -26.37 -1.20
CA GLU A 102 11.48 -25.04 -0.72
C GLU A 102 10.89 -23.93 -1.61
N PRO A 103 10.27 -22.89 -1.03
CA PRO A 103 9.76 -21.76 -1.80
C PRO A 103 10.87 -20.97 -2.49
N ILE A 104 10.64 -20.56 -3.74
CA ILE A 104 11.58 -19.76 -4.54
C ILE A 104 11.19 -18.28 -4.43
N PHE A 105 12.12 -17.41 -4.04
CA PHE A 105 11.91 -15.96 -3.92
C PHE A 105 12.75 -15.15 -4.91
N SER A 106 13.33 -15.80 -5.92
CA SER A 106 14.26 -15.19 -6.85
C SER A 106 13.66 -13.98 -7.58
N ALA A 107 14.42 -12.88 -7.58
CA ALA A 107 14.05 -11.66 -8.28
C ALA A 107 14.17 -11.76 -9.80
N GLY A 108 14.95 -12.72 -10.30
CA GLY A 108 15.04 -13.04 -11.73
C GLY A 108 15.37 -11.82 -12.59
N THR A 109 14.45 -11.50 -13.49
CA THR A 109 14.58 -10.44 -14.50
C THR A 109 14.55 -9.02 -13.93
N TYR A 110 14.19 -8.82 -12.65
CA TYR A 110 14.24 -7.52 -12.00
C TYR A 110 15.66 -7.10 -11.65
N LEU A 111 16.57 -8.06 -11.51
CA LEU A 111 17.98 -7.79 -11.29
C LEU A 111 18.62 -7.34 -12.60
N ARG A 112 19.15 -6.12 -12.60
CA ARG A 112 19.87 -5.53 -13.74
C ARG A 112 21.34 -5.32 -13.38
N SER A 113 22.18 -5.12 -14.39
CA SER A 113 23.56 -4.67 -14.23
C SER A 113 23.65 -3.24 -14.75
N SER A 114 24.50 -2.41 -14.14
CA SER A 114 24.81 -1.07 -14.66
C SER A 114 25.67 -1.12 -15.92
N ASP A 115 26.33 -2.25 -16.16
CA ASP A 115 27.18 -2.51 -17.32
C ASP A 115 26.48 -3.51 -18.25
N ASP A 116 25.96 -3.00 -19.37
CA ASP A 116 25.29 -3.81 -20.40
C ASP A 116 26.22 -4.88 -21.00
N ALA A 117 27.54 -4.68 -20.96
CA ALA A 117 28.50 -5.68 -21.45
C ALA A 117 28.59 -6.91 -20.52
N HIS A 118 28.15 -6.76 -19.27
CA HIS A 118 28.19 -7.80 -18.24
C HIS A 118 26.79 -7.96 -17.62
N PRO A 119 25.90 -8.74 -18.25
CA PRO A 119 24.59 -9.01 -17.67
C PRO A 119 24.70 -9.85 -16.39
N PRO A 120 23.68 -9.82 -15.51
CA PRO A 120 23.65 -10.67 -14.31
C PRO A 120 23.81 -12.15 -14.65
N THR A 121 24.67 -12.85 -13.90
CA THR A 121 24.89 -14.29 -14.06
C THR A 121 23.65 -15.09 -13.66
N ALA A 122 23.58 -16.38 -14.04
CA ALA A 122 22.46 -17.24 -13.66
C ALA A 122 22.29 -17.30 -12.12
N ARG A 123 23.40 -17.45 -11.39
CA ARG A 123 23.43 -17.46 -9.92
C ARG A 123 22.95 -16.14 -9.32
N GLN A 124 23.30 -15.01 -9.93
CA GLN A 124 22.83 -13.70 -9.49
C GLN A 124 21.32 -13.53 -9.72
N ARG A 125 20.75 -14.07 -10.80
CA ARG A 125 19.30 -14.03 -11.04
C ARG A 125 18.48 -14.84 -10.04
N GLU A 126 19.10 -15.84 -9.41
CA GLU A 126 18.50 -16.67 -8.36
C GLU A 126 18.40 -15.94 -7.00
N LEU A 127 18.92 -14.71 -6.87
CA LEU A 127 18.92 -14.03 -5.59
C LEU A 127 17.52 -13.64 -5.12
N ASP A 128 17.27 -13.98 -3.87
CA ASP A 128 16.11 -13.53 -3.12
C ASP A 128 16.30 -12.09 -2.64
N VAL A 129 15.21 -11.32 -2.66
CA VAL A 129 15.20 -9.90 -2.25
C VAL A 129 14.06 -9.64 -1.27
N VAL A 130 14.21 -8.61 -0.44
CA VAL A 130 13.19 -8.21 0.55
C VAL A 130 11.84 -7.92 -0.09
N ASP A 131 11.82 -7.36 -1.31
CA ASP A 131 10.58 -7.10 -2.05
C ASP A 131 9.81 -8.39 -2.32
N SER A 132 10.50 -9.49 -2.67
CA SER A 132 9.89 -10.80 -2.89
C SER A 132 9.29 -11.39 -1.61
N TYR A 133 9.98 -11.26 -0.47
CA TYR A 133 9.45 -11.71 0.82
C TYR A 133 8.23 -10.90 1.24
N SER A 134 8.29 -9.57 1.09
CA SER A 134 7.18 -8.67 1.42
C SER A 134 5.95 -8.93 0.55
N MET A 135 6.15 -9.02 -0.77
CA MET A 135 5.09 -9.37 -1.73
C MET A 135 4.46 -10.73 -1.40
N SER A 136 5.29 -11.68 -0.97
CA SER A 136 4.81 -13.01 -0.56
C SER A 136 3.98 -12.98 0.71
N LEU A 137 4.22 -12.07 1.67
CA LEU A 137 3.31 -11.91 2.82
C LEU A 137 1.91 -11.53 2.34
N THR A 138 1.80 -10.48 1.53
CA THR A 138 0.52 -9.98 1.02
C THR A 138 -0.21 -11.05 0.22
N LEU A 139 0.48 -11.73 -0.72
CA LEU A 139 -0.12 -12.78 -1.54
C LEU A 139 -0.54 -14.01 -0.74
N CYS A 140 0.29 -14.49 0.20
CA CYS A 140 -0.07 -15.63 1.04
C CYS A 140 -1.30 -15.30 1.90
N LEU A 141 -1.35 -14.11 2.51
CA LEU A 141 -2.49 -13.69 3.34
C LEU A 141 -3.77 -13.51 2.51
N ALA A 142 -3.69 -12.89 1.33
CA ALA A 142 -4.83 -12.79 0.41
C ALA A 142 -5.32 -14.18 -0.01
N THR A 143 -4.39 -15.09 -0.34
CA THR A 143 -4.71 -16.47 -0.69
C THR A 143 -5.42 -17.19 0.47
N LEU A 144 -4.86 -17.18 1.68
CA LEU A 144 -5.49 -17.81 2.86
C LEU A 144 -6.87 -17.23 3.17
N LYS A 145 -7.03 -15.89 3.07
CA LYS A 145 -8.33 -15.22 3.24
C LYS A 145 -9.36 -15.76 2.24
N PHE A 146 -8.99 -15.81 0.96
CA PHE A 146 -9.83 -16.33 -0.11
C PHE A 146 -10.18 -17.81 0.12
N LEU A 147 -9.19 -18.67 0.35
CA LEU A 147 -9.36 -20.11 0.54
C LEU A 147 -10.26 -20.44 1.72
N ARG A 148 -10.05 -19.80 2.88
CA ARG A 148 -10.88 -20.02 4.07
C ARG A 148 -12.32 -19.62 3.84
N ALA A 149 -12.55 -18.48 3.18
CA ALA A 149 -13.90 -18.00 2.92
C ALA A 149 -14.60 -18.84 1.84
N PHE A 150 -13.89 -19.22 0.78
CA PHE A 150 -14.41 -20.08 -0.28
C PHE A 150 -14.69 -21.51 0.23
N ARG A 151 -13.82 -22.07 1.09
CA ARG A 151 -14.07 -23.37 1.76
C ARG A 151 -15.39 -23.32 2.53
N ARG A 152 -15.65 -22.27 3.32
CA ARG A 152 -16.93 -22.12 4.05
C ARG A 152 -18.12 -22.19 3.11
N TRP A 153 -18.07 -21.50 1.98
CA TRP A 153 -19.12 -21.57 0.97
C TRP A 153 -19.27 -22.99 0.41
N VAL A 154 -18.18 -23.63 -0.02
CA VAL A 154 -18.17 -24.99 -0.59
C VAL A 154 -18.77 -26.01 0.38
N MET A 155 -18.49 -25.91 1.67
CA MET A 155 -19.00 -26.82 2.70
C MET A 155 -20.52 -26.76 2.89
N THR A 156 -21.17 -25.67 2.47
CA THR A 156 -22.64 -25.58 2.49
C THR A 156 -23.30 -26.28 1.30
N ARG A 157 -22.50 -26.81 0.34
CA ARG A 157 -23.00 -27.39 -0.91
C ARG A 157 -22.96 -28.94 -0.91
N PRO A 158 -23.98 -29.61 -1.47
CA PRO A 158 -24.12 -31.06 -1.35
C PRO A 158 -23.09 -31.90 -2.14
N THR A 159 -22.51 -31.44 -3.26
CA THR A 159 -21.47 -32.14 -4.06
C THR A 159 -20.88 -31.15 -5.11
N PRO A 160 -19.56 -31.02 -5.37
CA PRO A 160 -18.40 -31.84 -5.01
C PRO A 160 -17.49 -31.21 -3.93
N ALA A 161 -18.01 -31.04 -2.70
CA ALA A 161 -17.27 -30.37 -1.63
C ALA A 161 -15.94 -31.06 -1.27
N ARG A 162 -15.89 -32.40 -1.19
CA ARG A 162 -14.71 -33.14 -0.72
C ARG A 162 -13.47 -33.02 -1.62
N SER A 163 -13.64 -33.03 -2.94
CA SER A 163 -12.51 -32.92 -3.86
C SER A 163 -11.93 -31.52 -3.90
N ILE A 164 -12.78 -30.51 -3.71
CA ILE A 164 -12.35 -29.11 -3.62
C ILE A 164 -11.64 -28.88 -2.28
N ASP A 165 -12.18 -29.43 -1.19
CA ASP A 165 -11.57 -29.33 0.14
C ASP A 165 -10.14 -29.88 0.18
N ALA A 166 -9.91 -31.06 -0.39
CA ALA A 166 -8.58 -31.64 -0.46
C ALA A 166 -7.59 -30.80 -1.29
N ARG A 167 -8.06 -30.10 -2.33
CA ARG A 167 -7.24 -29.13 -3.08
C ARG A 167 -6.91 -27.92 -2.23
N ILE A 168 -7.89 -27.40 -1.49
CA ILE A 168 -7.68 -26.27 -0.57
C ILE A 168 -6.70 -26.66 0.54
N ASP A 169 -6.79 -27.85 1.12
CA ASP A 169 -5.85 -28.35 2.15
C ASP A 169 -4.41 -28.36 1.63
N ALA A 170 -4.19 -28.98 0.46
CA ALA A 170 -2.86 -29.06 -0.16
C ALA A 170 -2.31 -27.68 -0.52
N LEU A 171 -3.19 -26.77 -0.94
CA LEU A 171 -2.83 -25.40 -1.28
C LEU A 171 -2.48 -24.57 -0.03
N GLU A 172 -3.24 -24.70 1.05
CA GLU A 172 -2.97 -24.04 2.34
C GLU A 172 -1.63 -24.46 2.93
N GLU A 173 -1.24 -25.73 2.80
CA GLU A 173 0.08 -26.22 3.25
C GLU A 173 1.22 -25.52 2.50
N GLN A 174 1.15 -25.43 1.17
CA GLN A 174 2.16 -24.75 0.35
C GLN A 174 2.23 -23.25 0.67
N VAL A 175 1.06 -22.61 0.83
CA VAL A 175 0.97 -21.20 1.22
C VAL A 175 1.59 -20.98 2.60
N GLY A 176 1.33 -21.87 3.55
CA GLY A 176 1.89 -21.82 4.90
C GLY A 176 3.42 -21.97 4.91
N ALA A 177 3.96 -22.87 4.11
CA ALA A 177 5.41 -23.05 3.95
C ALA A 177 6.06 -21.78 3.39
N ARG A 178 5.51 -21.21 2.31
CA ARG A 178 6.01 -19.95 1.75
C ARG A 178 5.87 -18.77 2.70
N LEU A 179 4.73 -18.63 3.38
CA LEU A 179 4.52 -17.56 4.36
C LEU A 179 5.60 -17.62 5.45
N THR A 180 5.86 -18.80 5.99
CA THR A 180 6.90 -19.03 7.00
C THR A 180 8.30 -18.64 6.49
N ALA A 181 8.63 -19.06 5.26
CA ALA A 181 9.91 -18.75 4.64
C ALA A 181 10.06 -17.23 4.38
N ALA A 182 9.02 -16.57 3.87
CA ALA A 182 9.00 -15.13 3.64
C ALA A 182 9.19 -14.32 4.94
N MET A 183 8.47 -14.70 6.00
CA MET A 183 8.62 -14.08 7.32
C MET A 183 10.03 -14.24 7.86
N THR A 184 10.63 -15.42 7.67
CA THR A 184 12.00 -15.72 8.06
C THR A 184 13.00 -14.86 7.27
N GLY A 185 12.83 -14.74 5.95
CA GLY A 185 13.62 -13.86 5.10
C GLY A 185 13.58 -12.41 5.56
N LEU A 186 12.39 -11.89 5.91
CA LEU A 186 12.25 -10.53 6.45
C LEU A 186 12.90 -10.34 7.82
N VAL A 187 12.81 -11.32 8.73
CA VAL A 187 13.49 -11.24 10.04
C VAL A 187 15.00 -11.19 9.85
N ARG A 188 15.55 -12.01 8.97
CA ARG A 188 17.00 -12.10 8.70
C ARG A 188 17.54 -10.98 7.79
N SER A 189 16.66 -10.19 7.17
CA SER A 189 17.04 -9.02 6.36
C SER A 189 16.94 -7.71 7.14
N PHE A 190 16.45 -7.74 8.39
CA PHE A 190 16.47 -6.57 9.25
C PHE A 190 17.88 -6.32 9.78
N VAL A 191 18.34 -5.08 9.69
CA VAL A 191 19.70 -4.68 10.03
C VAL A 191 19.70 -3.42 10.88
N VAL A 192 20.67 -3.35 11.78
CA VAL A 192 21.05 -2.14 12.52
C VAL A 192 22.49 -1.84 12.13
N ASN A 193 22.75 -0.61 11.75
CA ASN A 193 24.07 -0.14 11.33
C ASN A 193 24.52 0.98 12.28
N THR A 194 25.66 0.79 12.94
CA THR A 194 26.27 1.78 13.85
C THR A 194 27.39 2.51 13.11
N VAL A 195 27.45 3.83 13.26
CA VAL A 195 28.30 4.71 12.44
C VAL A 195 29.06 5.69 13.32
N ASP A 196 30.39 5.78 13.15
CA ASP A 196 31.19 6.82 13.79
C ASP A 196 30.84 8.18 13.15
N PRO A 197 30.47 9.21 13.95
CA PRO A 197 30.20 10.56 13.45
C PRO A 197 31.31 11.15 12.56
N LYS A 198 32.56 10.70 12.74
CA LYS A 198 33.73 11.18 12.00
C LYS A 198 33.93 10.49 10.67
N ASP A 199 33.31 9.33 10.44
CA ASP A 199 33.37 8.64 9.15
C ASP A 199 32.51 9.34 8.11
N GLU A 200 32.72 9.01 6.82
CA GLU A 200 31.97 9.62 5.72
C GLU A 200 30.46 9.50 5.90
N ALA A 201 29.98 8.30 6.25
CA ALA A 201 28.57 8.06 6.53
C ALA A 201 28.04 8.89 7.71
N GLY A 202 28.84 9.01 8.79
CA GLY A 202 28.47 9.78 9.97
C GLY A 202 28.33 11.26 9.66
N ARG A 203 29.26 11.82 8.89
CA ARG A 203 29.20 13.22 8.44
C ARG A 203 28.00 13.49 7.55
N VAL A 204 27.66 12.55 6.65
CA VAL A 204 26.46 12.66 5.80
C VAL A 204 25.19 12.68 6.66
N MET A 205 25.07 11.77 7.62
CA MET A 205 23.94 11.74 8.56
C MET A 205 23.84 13.06 9.36
N LEU A 206 24.96 13.54 9.92
CA LEU A 206 24.97 14.79 10.66
C LEU A 206 24.58 15.99 9.80
N THR A 207 25.05 16.05 8.55
CA THR A 207 24.66 17.12 7.62
C THR A 207 23.16 17.11 7.35
N MET A 208 22.57 15.92 7.18
CA MET A 208 21.12 15.77 6.97
C MET A 208 20.31 16.20 8.21
N PHE A 209 20.78 15.90 9.42
CA PHE A 209 20.05 16.20 10.66
C PHE A 209 20.27 17.64 11.17
N ASN A 210 21.41 18.25 10.85
CA ASN A 210 21.80 19.56 11.38
C ASN A 210 21.15 20.72 10.62
N GLN A 211 19.87 20.96 10.89
CA GLN A 211 19.09 22.03 10.24
C GLN A 211 19.30 23.42 10.87
N THR A 212 20.10 23.53 11.94
CA THR A 212 20.30 24.78 12.70
C THR A 212 21.74 25.29 12.68
N GLY A 213 22.67 24.54 12.08
CA GLY A 213 24.10 24.89 12.08
C GLY A 213 24.78 24.74 13.44
N ALA A 214 24.26 23.87 14.32
CA ALA A 214 24.88 23.55 15.61
C ALA A 214 26.21 22.78 15.42
N SER A 215 27.03 22.66 16.47
CA SER A 215 28.24 21.83 16.40
C SER A 215 27.90 20.35 16.30
N ASP A 216 28.73 19.57 15.60
CA ASP A 216 28.55 18.12 15.43
C ASP A 216 28.36 17.40 16.78
N GLU A 217 29.17 17.74 17.79
CA GLU A 217 29.05 17.18 19.15
C GLU A 217 27.66 17.44 19.78
N THR A 218 27.10 18.63 19.56
CA THR A 218 25.77 18.99 20.06
C THR A 218 24.68 18.19 19.33
N VAL A 219 24.83 18.03 18.01
CA VAL A 219 23.89 17.26 17.18
C VAL A 219 23.94 15.79 17.58
N VAL A 220 25.12 15.17 17.71
CA VAL A 220 25.30 13.79 18.15
C VAL A 220 24.63 13.57 19.50
N ALA A 221 24.93 14.39 20.51
CA ALA A 221 24.35 14.27 21.85
C ALA A 221 22.81 14.39 21.84
N SER A 222 22.28 15.30 21.02
CA SER A 222 20.83 15.51 20.88
C SER A 222 20.14 14.37 20.14
N VAL A 223 20.71 13.87 19.04
CA VAL A 223 20.22 12.69 18.31
C VAL A 223 20.22 11.47 19.23
N ASN A 224 21.30 11.24 19.97
CA ASN A 224 21.41 10.14 20.91
C ASN A 224 20.36 10.22 22.02
N ARG A 225 20.12 11.41 22.58
CA ARG A 225 19.04 11.62 23.55
C ARG A 225 17.66 11.33 22.97
N ARG A 226 17.41 11.73 21.72
CA ARG A 226 16.13 11.48 21.02
C ARG A 226 15.90 10.00 20.78
N LEU A 227 16.96 9.26 20.46
CA LEU A 227 16.92 7.84 20.12
C LEU A 227 17.20 6.89 21.29
N ASP A 228 17.49 7.40 22.49
CA ASP A 228 17.87 6.61 23.67
C ASP A 228 16.88 5.47 23.97
N ARG A 229 15.58 5.78 24.05
CA ARG A 229 14.52 4.76 24.25
C ARG A 229 14.50 3.71 23.16
N LEU A 230 14.81 4.09 21.93
CA LEU A 230 14.85 3.18 20.79
C LEU A 230 16.07 2.28 20.85
N ARG A 231 17.23 2.85 21.16
CA ARG A 231 18.50 2.14 21.36
C ARG A 231 18.37 1.08 22.44
N VAL A 232 17.78 1.41 23.60
CA VAL A 232 17.53 0.45 24.68
C VAL A 232 16.64 -0.71 24.22
N ARG A 233 15.58 -0.43 23.46
CA ARG A 233 14.69 -1.48 22.93
C ARG A 233 15.37 -2.35 21.87
N LEU A 234 16.17 -1.76 20.99
CA LEU A 234 16.97 -2.51 20.01
C LEU A 234 17.91 -3.49 20.72
N ARG A 235 18.62 -3.05 21.76
CA ARG A 235 19.51 -3.91 22.56
C ARG A 235 18.78 -5.06 23.24
N ARG A 236 17.61 -4.81 23.84
CA ARG A 236 16.90 -5.78 24.70
C ARG A 236 15.99 -6.74 23.93
N ASP A 237 15.25 -6.22 22.95
CA ASP A 237 14.09 -6.91 22.39
C ASP A 237 14.40 -7.59 21.04
N VAL A 238 15.42 -7.12 20.30
CA VAL A 238 15.81 -7.73 19.01
C VAL A 238 16.74 -8.91 19.25
N THR A 239 16.17 -10.06 19.63
CA THR A 239 16.95 -11.26 20.03
C THR A 239 17.16 -12.27 18.91
N LEU A 240 16.28 -12.34 17.91
CA LEU A 240 16.40 -13.24 16.76
C LEU A 240 17.31 -12.63 15.68
N SER A 241 18.21 -13.41 15.06
CA SER A 241 19.03 -12.98 13.90
C SER A 241 19.72 -11.60 14.09
N GLN A 242 20.59 -11.47 15.08
CA GLN A 242 21.41 -10.25 15.27
C GLN A 242 22.62 -10.22 14.32
N THR A 243 23.05 -9.02 13.93
CA THR A 243 24.33 -8.81 13.22
C THR A 243 25.44 -8.63 14.27
N PRO A 244 26.56 -9.38 14.19
CA PRO A 244 27.57 -9.46 15.27
C PRO A 244 28.40 -8.18 15.50
N ASP A 245 28.42 -7.24 14.55
CA ASP A 245 29.27 -6.03 14.62
C ASP A 245 28.50 -4.75 15.05
N ILE A 246 27.41 -4.91 15.80
CA ILE A 246 26.58 -3.79 16.26
C ILE A 246 27.05 -3.32 17.65
N ASP A 247 27.66 -2.15 17.73
CA ASP A 247 27.96 -1.49 19.01
C ASP A 247 26.88 -0.46 19.35
N LEU A 248 25.76 -0.95 19.89
CA LEU A 248 24.75 -0.06 20.42
C LEU A 248 25.12 0.45 21.81
N GLU A 249 26.12 -0.11 22.52
CA GLU A 249 26.49 0.29 23.89
C GLU A 249 27.19 1.65 23.90
N ASP A 250 28.00 1.93 22.89
CA ASP A 250 28.69 3.20 22.72
C ASP A 250 27.70 4.33 22.35
N GLU A 251 27.47 5.24 23.31
CA GLU A 251 26.64 6.43 23.12
C GLU A 251 27.31 7.55 22.31
N THR A 252 28.56 7.34 21.85
CA THR A 252 29.23 8.27 20.93
C THR A 252 28.92 7.97 19.46
N LEU A 253 28.46 6.75 19.16
CA LEU A 253 28.10 6.33 17.80
C LEU A 253 26.67 6.77 17.43
N LEU A 254 26.49 7.06 16.14
CA LEU A 254 25.17 7.15 15.53
C LEU A 254 24.69 5.75 15.13
N PHE A 255 23.40 5.58 14.87
CA PHE A 255 22.90 4.35 14.29
C PHE A 255 21.70 4.59 13.39
N GLU A 256 21.44 3.64 12.50
CA GLU A 256 20.23 3.54 11.69
C GLU A 256 19.72 2.10 11.68
N CYS A 257 18.42 1.90 11.43
CA CYS A 257 17.83 0.57 11.35
C CYS A 257 16.74 0.47 10.29
N GLY A 258 16.55 -0.74 9.75
CA GLY A 258 15.59 -1.01 8.69
C GLY A 258 15.90 -2.34 8.01
N TRP A 259 15.55 -2.48 6.75
CA TRP A 259 15.79 -3.68 5.96
C TRP A 259 16.88 -3.44 4.91
N SER A 260 17.81 -4.38 4.79
CA SER A 260 18.73 -4.47 3.65
C SER A 260 17.97 -4.93 2.40
N TRP A 261 18.65 -5.04 1.26
CA TRP A 261 18.01 -5.52 0.02
C TRP A 261 17.67 -7.02 0.01
N GLY A 262 18.34 -7.80 0.85
CA GLY A 262 18.15 -9.24 1.04
C GLY A 262 18.70 -9.68 2.38
N VAL A 263 18.86 -10.99 2.61
CA VAL A 263 19.42 -11.52 3.87
C VAL A 263 20.85 -10.99 4.07
N ALA A 264 21.13 -10.43 5.24
CA ALA A 264 22.43 -9.86 5.55
C ALA A 264 23.50 -10.97 5.69
N ARG A 265 24.73 -10.71 5.23
CA ARG A 265 25.83 -11.70 5.24
C ARG A 265 26.07 -12.37 6.58
N GLN A 266 25.96 -11.60 7.66
CA GLN A 266 26.22 -12.05 9.02
C GLN A 266 24.92 -12.31 9.81
N ALA A 267 23.77 -12.42 9.13
CA ALA A 267 22.49 -12.68 9.80
C ALA A 267 22.51 -14.05 10.49
N ALA A 268 22.39 -14.06 11.82
CA ALA A 268 22.37 -15.30 12.59
C ALA A 268 21.19 -16.21 12.17
N PRO A 269 21.35 -17.54 12.27
CA PRO A 269 20.30 -18.47 11.92
C PRO A 269 19.09 -18.38 12.86
N ILE A 270 17.92 -18.82 12.39
CA ILE A 270 16.71 -18.96 13.20
C ILE A 270 16.46 -20.45 13.47
N GLU A 271 16.91 -20.92 14.63
CA GLU A 271 17.00 -22.37 14.95
C GLU A 271 15.66 -23.12 14.94
N PHE A 272 14.54 -22.44 15.16
CA PHE A 272 13.22 -23.08 15.19
C PHE A 272 12.52 -23.10 13.82
N VAL A 273 13.20 -22.64 12.75
CA VAL A 273 12.69 -22.70 11.37
C VAL A 273 13.54 -23.69 10.59
N GLU A 274 12.92 -24.76 10.10
CA GLU A 274 13.61 -25.84 9.38
C GLU A 274 13.98 -25.47 7.93
N ALA A 275 13.23 -24.55 7.31
CA ALA A 275 13.44 -24.14 5.92
C ALA A 275 14.86 -23.61 5.67
N ALA A 276 15.41 -23.85 4.49
CA ALA A 276 16.78 -23.45 4.12
C ALA A 276 17.07 -21.96 4.38
N ILE A 277 16.07 -21.10 4.14
CA ILE A 277 16.15 -19.66 4.41
C ILE A 277 16.40 -19.31 5.89
N GLY A 278 16.16 -20.23 6.83
CA GLY A 278 16.44 -20.06 8.25
C GLY A 278 17.94 -20.06 8.59
N SER A 279 18.78 -20.67 7.76
CA SER A 279 20.22 -20.86 8.05
C SER A 279 21.17 -20.55 6.89
N GLN A 280 20.68 -20.45 5.65
CA GLN A 280 21.53 -20.17 4.49
C GLN A 280 22.29 -18.83 4.64
N PRO A 281 23.52 -18.71 4.10
CA PRO A 281 24.28 -17.47 4.17
C PRO A 281 23.59 -16.36 3.37
N GLY A 282 23.62 -15.14 3.91
CA GLY A 282 23.17 -13.94 3.20
C GLY A 282 24.26 -13.34 2.31
N TYR A 283 23.87 -12.41 1.46
CA TYR A 283 24.79 -11.68 0.57
C TYR A 283 24.76 -10.16 0.76
N ALA A 284 23.67 -9.64 1.35
CA ALA A 284 23.50 -8.21 1.54
C ALA A 284 24.46 -7.67 2.60
N VAL A 285 25.00 -6.47 2.34
CA VAL A 285 25.74 -5.73 3.36
C VAL A 285 24.78 -5.34 4.50
N GLY A 286 25.27 -5.32 5.75
CA GLY A 286 24.50 -5.06 6.96
C GLY A 286 24.06 -3.61 7.14
N ARG A 287 23.40 -3.01 6.15
CA ARG A 287 22.92 -1.62 6.18
C ARG A 287 21.51 -1.48 5.61
N PRO A 288 20.67 -0.59 6.16
CA PRO A 288 19.30 -0.45 5.71
C PRO A 288 19.22 0.33 4.40
N TYR A 289 18.27 -0.05 3.56
CA TYR A 289 17.86 0.66 2.35
C TYR A 289 16.46 1.24 2.60
N LEU A 290 16.27 2.53 2.31
CA LEU A 290 14.98 3.19 2.53
C LEU A 290 13.83 2.52 1.77
N TYR A 291 14.05 2.19 0.50
CA TYR A 291 13.07 1.49 -0.33
C TYR A 291 12.62 0.16 0.29
N PHE A 292 13.57 -0.76 0.54
CA PHE A 292 13.27 -2.07 1.11
C PHE A 292 12.69 -1.98 2.52
N THR A 293 13.06 -0.95 3.28
CA THR A 293 12.43 -0.64 4.57
C THR A 293 10.96 -0.27 4.39
N VAL A 294 10.61 0.66 3.48
CA VAL A 294 9.21 1.05 3.23
C VAL A 294 8.38 -0.14 2.74
N VAL A 295 8.93 -0.94 1.83
CA VAL A 295 8.29 -2.16 1.31
C VAL A 295 8.01 -3.15 2.44
N ALA A 296 9.02 -3.49 3.26
CA ALA A 296 8.85 -4.39 4.39
C ALA A 296 7.81 -3.85 5.40
N LEU A 297 7.80 -2.53 5.64
CA LEU A 297 6.81 -1.92 6.52
C LEU A 297 5.38 -2.08 6.00
N ASP A 298 5.16 -1.91 4.69
CA ASP A 298 3.85 -2.15 4.06
C ASP A 298 3.45 -3.64 4.15
N GLY A 299 4.31 -4.59 3.81
CA GLY A 299 3.96 -6.03 3.86
C GLY A 299 3.69 -6.55 5.28
N ILE A 300 4.41 -6.05 6.29
CA ILE A 300 4.17 -6.42 7.70
C ILE A 300 2.85 -5.82 8.23
N ASN A 301 2.37 -4.71 7.66
CA ASN A 301 1.04 -4.18 8.04
C ASN A 301 -0.07 -5.17 7.70
N ASP A 302 0.00 -5.87 6.57
CA ASP A 302 -1.01 -6.86 6.17
C ASP A 302 -1.08 -8.04 7.17
N LEU A 303 0.09 -8.47 7.64
CA LEU A 303 0.24 -9.54 8.63
C LEU A 303 -0.39 -9.16 9.98
N THR A 304 -0.31 -7.90 10.37
CA THR A 304 -0.79 -7.41 11.66
C THR A 304 -2.20 -6.82 11.61
N SER A 305 -2.83 -6.82 10.43
CA SER A 305 -4.18 -6.29 10.23
C SER A 305 -5.23 -6.98 11.11
N PRO A 306 -6.27 -6.26 11.59
CA PRO A 306 -7.33 -6.83 12.42
C PRO A 306 -7.97 -8.06 11.79
N ARG A 307 -8.23 -8.01 10.48
CA ARG A 307 -8.86 -9.09 9.72
C ARG A 307 -8.00 -10.35 9.67
N THR A 308 -6.67 -10.23 9.55
CA THR A 308 -5.76 -11.39 9.62
C THR A 308 -5.80 -12.04 11.01
N ARG A 309 -5.91 -11.23 12.08
CA ARG A 309 -6.03 -11.73 13.46
C ARG A 309 -7.39 -12.39 13.73
N GLU A 310 -8.49 -11.78 13.27
CA GLU A 310 -9.84 -12.31 13.41
C GLU A 310 -10.01 -13.66 12.71
N LEU A 311 -9.35 -13.82 11.56
CA LEU A 311 -9.39 -15.06 10.81
C LEU A 311 -8.42 -16.11 11.34
N ASP A 312 -7.62 -15.88 12.39
CA ASP A 312 -6.66 -16.85 12.95
C ASP A 312 -5.92 -17.64 11.86
N LEU A 313 -5.29 -16.91 10.94
CA LEU A 313 -4.62 -17.48 9.75
C LEU A 313 -3.22 -18.02 10.02
N LEU A 314 -2.67 -17.75 11.22
CA LEU A 314 -1.27 -17.99 11.53
C LEU A 314 -1.12 -19.15 12.53
N ASP A 315 -0.24 -20.10 12.20
CA ASP A 315 0.14 -21.16 13.14
C ASP A 315 1.02 -20.61 14.31
N ALA A 316 1.45 -21.50 15.21
CA ALA A 316 2.26 -21.08 16.37
C ALA A 316 3.66 -20.54 15.98
N GLN A 317 4.30 -21.14 14.97
CA GLN A 317 5.61 -20.73 14.49
C GLN A 317 5.52 -19.38 13.77
N GLN A 318 4.53 -19.22 12.90
CA GLN A 318 4.21 -17.98 12.19
C GLN A 318 3.85 -16.85 13.17
N ARG A 319 3.08 -17.13 14.24
CA ARG A 319 2.80 -16.11 15.28
C ARG A 319 4.08 -15.62 15.96
N ARG A 320 5.00 -16.51 16.31
CA ARG A 320 6.31 -16.13 16.89
C ARG A 320 7.12 -15.25 15.92
N LEU A 321 7.13 -15.59 14.63
CA LEU A 321 7.78 -14.78 13.60
C LEU A 321 7.05 -13.43 13.41
N ALA A 322 5.72 -13.41 13.47
CA ALA A 322 4.92 -12.20 13.34
C ALA A 322 5.19 -11.20 14.46
N GLU A 323 5.29 -11.67 15.70
CA GLU A 323 5.67 -10.84 16.86
C GLU A 323 7.07 -10.24 16.67
N ALA A 324 8.02 -11.04 16.19
CA ALA A 324 9.39 -10.59 15.90
C ALA A 324 9.45 -9.54 14.78
N LEU A 325 8.62 -9.68 13.74
CA LEU A 325 8.49 -8.70 12.66
C LEU A 325 7.78 -7.43 13.13
N GLN A 326 6.70 -7.56 13.91
CA GLN A 326 5.97 -6.42 14.46
C GLN A 326 6.85 -5.55 15.36
N LEU A 327 7.73 -6.17 16.16
CA LEU A 327 8.74 -5.44 16.93
C LEU A 327 9.67 -4.64 16.01
N ARG A 328 10.26 -5.27 14.99
CA ARG A 328 11.20 -4.62 14.05
C ARG A 328 10.54 -3.50 13.26
N TRP A 329 9.30 -3.73 12.85
CA TRP A 329 8.47 -2.75 12.19
C TRP A 329 8.28 -1.51 13.05
N ASP A 330 7.94 -1.68 14.33
CA ASP A 330 7.77 -0.56 15.28
C ASP A 330 9.11 0.16 15.49
N LEU A 331 10.23 -0.55 15.58
CA LEU A 331 11.55 0.05 15.76
C LEU A 331 11.97 0.90 14.55
N ALA A 332 11.86 0.36 13.33
CA ALA A 332 12.20 1.07 12.10
C ALA A 332 11.29 2.28 11.87
N GLN A 333 9.97 2.11 12.02
CA GLN A 333 9.02 3.21 11.88
C GLN A 333 9.36 4.35 12.85
N ARG A 334 9.63 4.02 14.12
CA ARG A 334 10.00 5.00 15.14
C ARG A 334 11.31 5.70 14.85
N TYR A 335 12.32 4.98 14.37
CA TYR A 335 13.59 5.56 13.97
C TYR A 335 13.38 6.64 12.90
N TRP A 336 12.83 6.23 11.75
CA TRP A 336 12.70 7.12 10.59
C TRP A 336 11.73 8.28 10.87
N SER A 337 10.62 8.05 11.57
CA SER A 337 9.69 9.12 11.96
C SER A 337 10.32 10.10 12.97
N ALA A 338 11.16 9.63 13.90
CA ALA A 338 11.86 10.49 14.84
C ALA A 338 12.92 11.35 14.14
N MET A 339 13.65 10.78 13.17
CA MET A 339 14.69 11.49 12.41
C MET A 339 14.10 12.45 11.38
N ALA A 340 12.98 12.09 10.74
CA ALA A 340 12.24 12.99 9.85
C ALA A 340 11.85 14.31 10.52
N ARG A 341 11.47 14.24 11.80
CA ARG A 341 11.00 15.37 12.63
C ARG A 341 12.04 15.87 13.63
N TYR A 342 13.32 15.52 13.43
CA TYR A 342 14.36 15.88 14.40
C TYR A 342 14.56 17.41 14.46
N GLY A 343 14.81 17.93 15.66
CA GLY A 343 15.06 19.35 15.92
C GLY A 343 13.81 20.20 16.22
N GLU A 344 14.03 21.39 16.78
CA GLU A 344 12.97 22.35 17.12
C GLU A 344 12.62 23.31 15.96
N GLY A 345 13.44 23.33 14.90
CA GLY A 345 13.30 24.22 13.76
C GLY A 345 12.70 23.55 12.52
N ARG A 346 13.30 23.82 11.37
CA ARG A 346 13.01 23.13 10.10
C ARG A 346 13.29 21.64 10.29
N TRP A 347 12.33 20.81 9.90
CA TRP A 347 12.52 19.36 9.95
C TRP A 347 13.49 18.91 8.87
N PRO A 348 14.37 17.92 9.12
CA PRO A 348 15.19 17.31 8.07
C PRO A 348 14.36 16.86 6.86
N LEU A 349 13.13 16.37 7.09
CA LEU A 349 12.23 15.98 6.00
C LEU A 349 11.79 17.16 5.10
N GLU A 350 11.79 18.38 5.62
CA GLU A 350 11.47 19.58 4.84
C GLU A 350 12.63 20.00 3.92
N ASP A 351 13.83 19.43 4.10
CA ASP A 351 15.02 19.67 3.28
C ASP A 351 15.17 18.59 2.20
N ILE A 352 14.62 18.87 1.01
CA ILE A 352 14.52 17.93 -0.11
C ILE A 352 15.62 18.23 -1.16
N PRO A 353 16.42 17.24 -1.60
CA PRO A 353 16.26 15.79 -1.41
C PRO A 353 16.89 15.24 -0.13
N TRP A 354 16.33 14.14 0.38
CA TRP A 354 16.91 13.37 1.47
C TRP A 354 18.19 12.67 0.99
N ARG A 355 19.22 12.70 1.83
CA ARG A 355 20.50 12.01 1.60
C ARG A 355 20.65 10.81 2.54
N THR A 356 20.89 9.64 1.97
CA THR A 356 21.15 8.40 2.73
C THR A 356 22.57 8.35 3.26
N SER A 357 22.84 7.45 4.21
CA SER A 357 24.14 7.32 4.89
C SER A 357 25.32 7.01 3.96
N ASP A 358 25.08 6.55 2.74
CA ASP A 358 26.09 6.34 1.68
C ASP A 358 26.31 7.54 0.77
N GLY A 359 25.63 8.66 1.05
CA GLY A 359 25.74 9.88 0.27
C GLY A 359 24.83 9.93 -0.96
N GLU A 360 24.07 8.89 -1.29
CA GLU A 360 23.08 8.97 -2.36
C GLU A 360 21.96 9.97 -1.97
N GLU A 361 21.56 10.80 -2.92
CA GLU A 361 20.49 11.79 -2.72
C GLU A 361 19.41 11.65 -3.80
N SER A 362 18.15 11.64 -3.37
CA SER A 362 17.02 11.53 -4.30
C SER A 362 15.72 12.04 -3.68
N ASP A 363 14.89 12.68 -4.49
CA ASP A 363 13.52 13.03 -4.10
C ASP A 363 12.69 11.78 -3.75
N TYR A 364 13.05 10.61 -4.30
CA TYR A 364 12.45 9.32 -3.93
C TYR A 364 12.74 8.95 -2.48
N PHE A 365 13.93 9.28 -1.96
CA PHE A 365 14.28 9.03 -0.56
C PHE A 365 13.50 9.95 0.38
N SER A 366 13.30 11.23 0.02
CA SER A 366 12.39 12.12 0.75
C SER A 366 10.97 11.57 0.77
N LEU A 367 10.48 11.06 -0.36
CA LEU A 367 9.16 10.41 -0.42
C LEU A 367 9.10 9.15 0.45
N SER A 368 10.16 8.35 0.49
CA SER A 368 10.27 7.15 1.34
C SER A 368 10.22 7.50 2.83
N VAL A 369 10.93 8.56 3.25
CA VAL A 369 10.88 9.01 4.65
C VAL A 369 9.51 9.61 4.99
N SER A 370 8.91 10.39 4.09
CA SER A 370 7.53 10.88 4.23
C SER A 370 6.53 9.73 4.35
N ALA A 371 6.72 8.63 3.61
CA ALA A 371 5.89 7.43 3.71
C ALA A 371 5.93 6.82 5.11
N VAL A 372 7.12 6.66 5.70
CA VAL A 372 7.26 6.14 7.06
C VAL A 372 6.67 7.09 8.09
N LEU A 373 6.85 8.40 7.92
CA LEU A 373 6.23 9.41 8.78
C LEU A 373 4.70 9.27 8.78
N ILE A 374 4.06 9.20 7.60
CA ILE A 374 2.60 9.07 7.53
C ILE A 374 2.12 7.77 8.19
N GLN A 375 2.80 6.64 7.97
CA GLN A 375 2.45 5.41 8.67
C GLN A 375 2.54 5.59 10.20
N ASP A 376 3.58 6.23 10.73
CA ASP A 376 3.70 6.52 12.18
C ASP A 376 2.56 7.40 12.69
N LEU A 377 2.14 8.42 11.92
CA LEU A 377 1.03 9.29 12.30
C LEU A 377 -0.31 8.54 12.31
N ILE A 378 -0.53 7.58 11.39
CA ILE A 378 -1.73 6.72 11.39
C ILE A 378 -1.80 5.89 12.67
N ASN A 379 -0.68 5.31 13.07
CA ASN A 379 -0.66 4.37 14.20
C ASN A 379 -0.73 5.04 15.57
N ARG A 380 -0.37 6.32 15.66
CA ARG A 380 -0.29 7.07 16.91
C ARG A 380 -1.46 8.03 17.15
N GLU A 381 -2.41 8.13 16.20
CA GLU A 381 -3.47 9.14 16.23
C GLU A 381 -2.90 10.55 16.54
N ALA A 382 -1.87 10.95 15.76
CA ALA A 382 -1.08 12.14 16.04
C ALA A 382 -1.88 13.46 15.93
N SER A 383 -1.31 14.55 16.47
CA SER A 383 -1.93 15.88 16.41
C SER A 383 -1.96 16.45 14.99
N ASP A 384 -3.01 17.22 14.68
CA ASP A 384 -3.20 17.89 13.38
C ASP A 384 -2.02 18.77 12.94
N ASP A 385 -1.19 19.23 13.88
CA ASP A 385 -0.02 20.07 13.62
C ASP A 385 1.05 19.36 12.77
N ASP A 386 1.33 18.09 13.07
CA ASP A 386 2.35 17.31 12.35
C ASP A 386 1.93 17.08 10.89
N LEU A 387 0.66 16.77 10.67
CA LEU A 387 0.09 16.58 9.34
C LEU A 387 0.04 17.89 8.55
N THR A 388 -0.24 19.00 9.22
CA THR A 388 -0.23 20.33 8.62
C THR A 388 1.17 20.71 8.12
N ARG A 389 2.24 20.34 8.84
CA ARG A 389 3.63 20.50 8.39
C ARG A 389 4.04 19.53 7.28
N ALA A 390 3.53 18.29 7.29
CA ALA A 390 3.84 17.30 6.25
C ALA A 390 3.19 17.62 4.89
N THR A 391 2.06 18.32 4.88
CA THR A 391 1.30 18.61 3.65
C THR A 391 2.12 19.40 2.59
N PRO A 392 2.82 20.50 2.93
CA PRO A 392 3.73 21.18 2.02
C PRO A 392 4.86 20.30 1.46
N VAL A 393 5.32 19.29 2.21
CA VAL A 393 6.35 18.33 1.73
C VAL A 393 5.80 17.51 0.57
N PHE A 394 4.57 16.98 0.68
CA PHE A 394 3.94 16.25 -0.43
C PHE A 394 3.72 17.11 -1.66
N ASP A 395 3.28 18.35 -1.48
CA ASP A 395 3.09 19.26 -2.60
C ASP A 395 4.42 19.60 -3.28
N GLU A 396 5.49 19.80 -2.52
CA GLU A 396 6.83 20.03 -3.08
C GLU A 396 7.36 18.80 -3.82
N LEU A 397 7.22 17.60 -3.25
CA LEU A 397 7.55 16.34 -3.92
C LEU A 397 6.77 16.19 -5.25
N ALA A 398 5.47 16.49 -5.25
CA ALA A 398 4.66 16.44 -6.46
C ALA A 398 5.13 17.42 -7.55
N ARG A 399 5.59 18.62 -7.16
CA ARG A 399 6.15 19.60 -8.10
C ARG A 399 7.49 19.16 -8.64
N ARG A 400 8.39 18.70 -7.76
CA ARG A 400 9.74 18.28 -8.13
C ARG A 400 9.70 17.03 -9.01
N GLY A 401 8.84 16.06 -8.69
CA GLY A 401 8.57 14.88 -9.52
C GLY A 401 7.71 15.14 -10.77
N ARG A 402 7.38 16.40 -11.10
CA ARG A 402 6.60 16.76 -12.31
C ARG A 402 5.26 16.03 -12.47
N ILE A 403 4.60 15.80 -11.34
CA ILE A 403 3.25 15.25 -11.29
C ILE A 403 2.24 16.38 -11.53
N ILE A 404 2.40 17.50 -10.81
CA ILE A 404 1.55 18.70 -10.91
C ILE A 404 2.21 19.87 -11.67
N ARG A 405 3.34 19.60 -12.31
CA ARG A 405 4.08 20.55 -13.17
C ARG A 405 4.43 19.88 -14.49
N ARG A 406 4.62 20.66 -15.55
CA ARG A 406 5.06 20.15 -16.86
C ARG A 406 6.52 19.71 -16.80
N LEU A 407 6.87 18.63 -17.50
CA LEU A 407 8.27 18.29 -17.75
C LEU A 407 8.89 19.27 -18.76
N THR A 408 10.19 19.50 -18.61
CA THR A 408 11.05 20.17 -19.60
C THR A 408 11.90 19.13 -20.36
N GLU A 409 12.54 19.52 -21.47
CA GLU A 409 13.25 18.58 -22.36
C GLU A 409 14.36 17.78 -21.65
N ASP A 410 15.14 18.42 -20.76
CA ASP A 410 16.24 17.79 -20.00
C ASP A 410 15.93 17.63 -18.50
N ASP A 411 14.66 17.40 -18.15
CA ASP A 411 14.24 17.33 -16.75
C ASP A 411 14.69 16.02 -16.07
N ARG A 412 15.61 16.11 -15.09
CA ARG A 412 16.06 14.96 -14.27
C ARG A 412 14.92 14.31 -13.50
N ALA A 413 13.81 15.01 -13.27
CA ALA A 413 12.62 14.43 -12.64
C ALA A 413 12.00 13.29 -13.48
N ARG A 414 12.32 13.21 -14.78
CA ARG A 414 11.92 12.07 -15.63
C ARG A 414 12.43 10.74 -15.06
N ASP A 415 13.65 10.73 -14.53
CA ASP A 415 14.31 9.51 -14.03
C ASP A 415 13.59 8.93 -12.81
N LEU A 416 12.77 9.72 -12.10
CA LEU A 416 11.90 9.23 -11.01
C LEU A 416 10.77 8.32 -11.52
N HIS A 417 10.45 8.39 -12.82
CA HIS A 417 9.36 7.65 -13.44
C HIS A 417 9.86 6.60 -14.43
N VAL A 418 10.81 6.96 -15.30
CA VAL A 418 11.36 6.08 -16.34
C VAL A 418 12.84 6.38 -16.56
N PRO A 419 13.75 5.41 -16.35
CA PRO A 419 13.47 4.03 -15.95
C PRO A 419 13.03 3.90 -14.48
N GLY A 420 13.25 4.91 -13.65
CA GLY A 420 13.10 4.82 -12.20
C GLY A 420 14.43 5.06 -11.49
N VAL A 421 14.39 5.17 -10.17
CA VAL A 421 15.58 5.30 -9.32
C VAL A 421 16.27 3.95 -9.22
N ARG A 422 17.58 3.92 -9.48
CA ARG A 422 18.39 2.70 -9.42
C ARG A 422 19.10 2.62 -8.08
N LEU A 423 18.96 1.47 -7.41
CA LEU A 423 19.59 1.18 -6.13
C LEU A 423 20.70 0.14 -6.34
N SER A 424 21.91 0.48 -5.93
CA SER A 424 23.04 -0.44 -5.98
C SER A 424 22.89 -1.54 -4.92
N LEU A 425 22.81 -2.80 -5.32
CA LEU A 425 22.70 -3.94 -4.40
C LEU A 425 24.09 -4.34 -3.88
N LEU A 426 24.57 -3.60 -2.88
CA LEU A 426 25.90 -3.77 -2.34
C LEU A 426 26.08 -5.20 -1.79
N GLY A 427 27.18 -5.81 -2.20
CA GLY A 427 27.53 -7.18 -1.88
C GLY A 427 27.17 -8.22 -2.94
N SER A 428 26.43 -7.84 -3.99
CA SER A 428 26.09 -8.74 -5.10
C SER A 428 27.26 -9.14 -6.01
N ARG A 429 28.37 -8.38 -6.01
CA ARG A 429 29.59 -8.70 -6.78
C ARG A 429 30.32 -9.96 -6.30
N ASP A 430 30.12 -10.31 -5.03
CA ASP A 430 30.82 -11.46 -4.42
C ASP A 430 30.22 -12.81 -4.90
N ILE A 431 29.10 -12.74 -5.61
CA ILE A 431 28.37 -13.89 -6.13
C ILE A 431 28.88 -14.17 -7.54
N ASP A 432 29.49 -15.35 -7.71
CA ASP A 432 29.93 -15.85 -9.02
C ASP A 432 30.86 -14.87 -9.79
N LYS A 433 31.50 -13.94 -9.07
CA LYS A 433 32.30 -12.82 -9.63
C LYS A 433 31.53 -12.03 -10.70
N GLY A 434 30.21 -11.92 -10.55
CA GLY A 434 29.34 -11.17 -11.45
C GLY A 434 29.44 -9.65 -11.26
N PRO A 435 28.72 -8.88 -12.10
CA PRO A 435 28.61 -7.41 -11.98
C PRO A 435 27.96 -6.96 -10.67
N LEU A 436 28.04 -5.65 -10.37
CA LEU A 436 27.18 -5.05 -9.35
C LEU A 436 25.74 -5.06 -9.87
N LEU A 437 24.84 -5.64 -9.10
CA LEU A 437 23.42 -5.62 -9.45
C LEU A 437 22.78 -4.30 -9.05
N GLU A 438 21.82 -3.88 -9.85
CA GLU A 438 20.94 -2.73 -9.62
C GLU A 438 19.49 -3.18 -9.49
N TRP A 439 18.77 -2.53 -8.59
CA TRP A 439 17.31 -2.63 -8.45
C TRP A 439 16.65 -1.33 -8.88
N THR A 440 15.73 -1.39 -9.85
CA THR A 440 15.10 -0.18 -10.42
C THR A 440 13.71 0.03 -9.82
N VAL A 441 13.46 1.24 -9.32
CA VAL A 441 12.25 1.62 -8.61
C VAL A 441 11.54 2.75 -9.35
N SER A 442 10.39 2.45 -9.95
CA SER A 442 9.63 3.37 -10.82
C SER A 442 8.27 3.78 -10.24
N ASP A 443 8.03 3.52 -8.96
CA ASP A 443 6.76 3.74 -8.26
C ASP A 443 6.66 5.07 -7.52
N TYR A 444 7.40 6.10 -7.93
CA TYR A 444 7.34 7.44 -7.31
C TYR A 444 5.91 8.00 -7.25
N ALA A 445 5.18 7.98 -8.37
CA ALA A 445 3.82 8.49 -8.43
C ALA A 445 2.81 7.63 -7.64
N PRO A 446 2.80 6.28 -7.73
CA PRO A 446 1.97 5.45 -6.87
C PRO A 446 2.24 5.64 -5.38
N VAL A 447 3.51 5.67 -4.94
CA VAL A 447 3.85 5.88 -3.53
C VAL A 447 3.34 7.24 -3.07
N LEU A 448 3.53 8.31 -3.86
CA LEU A 448 2.98 9.63 -3.52
C LEU A 448 1.46 9.59 -3.39
N LEU A 449 0.75 8.94 -4.32
CA LEU A 449 -0.71 8.82 -4.28
C LEU A 449 -1.17 8.08 -3.02
N LYS A 450 -0.63 6.90 -2.75
CA LYS A 450 -0.96 6.05 -1.58
C LYS A 450 -0.76 6.85 -0.28
N ARG A 451 0.37 7.53 -0.12
CA ARG A 451 0.65 8.32 1.09
C ARG A 451 -0.20 9.58 1.20
N THR A 452 -0.51 10.24 0.10
CA THR A 452 -1.40 11.41 0.10
C THR A 452 -2.83 11.03 0.50
N LEU A 453 -3.35 9.89 0.00
CA LEU A 453 -4.66 9.36 0.39
C LEU A 453 -4.71 8.96 1.88
N GLN A 454 -3.64 8.34 2.37
CA GLN A 454 -3.49 7.99 3.78
C GLN A 454 -3.40 9.23 4.68
N ALA A 455 -2.64 10.25 4.27
CA ALA A 455 -2.58 11.54 4.96
C ALA A 455 -3.94 12.25 4.97
N ALA A 456 -4.69 12.24 3.86
CA ALA A 456 -6.02 12.84 3.77
C ALA A 456 -7.01 12.20 4.74
N ARG A 457 -6.87 10.89 5.00
CA ARG A 457 -7.68 10.14 5.96
C ARG A 457 -7.46 10.60 7.41
N LEU A 458 -6.24 11.03 7.74
CA LEU A 458 -5.89 11.50 9.10
C LEU A 458 -6.27 12.95 9.39
N SER A 459 -6.48 13.76 8.35
CA SER A 459 -6.64 15.20 8.52
C SER A 459 -7.87 15.58 9.32
N GLY A 460 -7.70 16.17 10.50
CA GLY A 460 -8.80 16.75 11.29
C GLY A 460 -9.35 18.07 10.73
N THR A 461 -8.61 18.73 9.84
CA THR A 461 -9.03 19.99 9.21
C THR A 461 -9.51 19.80 7.77
N LEU A 462 -10.61 20.48 7.40
CA LEU A 462 -11.18 20.45 6.04
C LEU A 462 -10.20 20.97 5.00
N THR A 463 -9.49 22.06 5.28
CA THR A 463 -8.56 22.70 4.35
C THR A 463 -7.37 21.80 4.00
N THR A 464 -6.79 21.11 4.98
CA THR A 464 -5.69 20.16 4.74
C THR A 464 -6.19 18.92 4.01
N ARG A 465 -7.35 18.38 4.41
CA ARG A 465 -7.98 17.23 3.72
C ARG A 465 -8.26 17.53 2.26
N ASP A 466 -8.86 18.68 1.94
CA ASP A 466 -9.20 19.08 0.57
C ASP A 466 -7.94 19.23 -0.30
N ARG A 467 -6.88 19.88 0.21
CA ARG A 467 -5.60 20.00 -0.51
C ARG A 467 -4.96 18.64 -0.81
N LEU A 468 -4.95 17.74 0.15
CA LEU A 468 -4.42 16.40 -0.03
C LEU A 468 -5.26 15.60 -1.04
N LEU A 469 -6.59 15.69 -1.00
CA LEU A 469 -7.47 15.03 -1.98
C LEU A 469 -7.29 15.60 -3.39
N GLU A 470 -7.09 16.91 -3.54
CA GLU A 470 -6.80 17.55 -4.82
C GLU A 470 -5.43 17.10 -5.39
N LEU A 471 -4.42 16.97 -4.52
CA LEU A 471 -3.12 16.43 -4.90
C LEU A 471 -3.21 14.94 -5.29
N ALA A 472 -3.96 14.13 -4.53
CA ALA A 472 -4.21 12.74 -4.86
C ALA A 472 -4.90 12.63 -6.23
N GLN A 473 -5.88 13.49 -6.50
CA GLN A 473 -6.55 13.53 -7.79
C GLN A 473 -5.60 13.84 -8.94
N SER A 474 -4.74 14.84 -8.77
CA SER A 474 -3.76 15.23 -9.77
C SER A 474 -2.72 14.14 -10.02
N THR A 475 -2.35 13.41 -8.98
CA THR A 475 -1.44 12.26 -9.07
C THR A 475 -2.09 11.09 -9.80
N MET A 476 -3.37 10.80 -9.54
CA MET A 476 -4.10 9.80 -10.32
C MET A 476 -4.21 10.19 -11.79
N ASP A 477 -4.50 11.45 -12.10
CA ASP A 477 -4.55 11.94 -13.48
C ASP A 477 -3.18 11.82 -14.19
N HIS A 478 -2.08 11.93 -13.46
CA HIS A 478 -0.74 11.62 -13.97
C HIS A 478 -0.58 10.12 -14.27
N LEU A 479 -0.98 9.23 -13.36
CA LEU A 479 -0.92 7.78 -13.58
C LEU A 479 -1.80 7.34 -14.75
N GLU A 480 -3.01 7.87 -14.88
CA GLU A 480 -3.91 7.50 -15.97
C GLU A 480 -3.39 7.90 -17.35
N ARG A 481 -2.59 8.97 -17.44
CA ARG A 481 -1.91 9.31 -18.70
C ARG A 481 -0.92 8.23 -19.12
N ARG A 482 -0.33 7.52 -18.16
CA ARG A 482 0.62 6.41 -18.37
C ARG A 482 -0.07 5.06 -18.64
N ALA A 483 -1.39 4.96 -18.54
CA ALA A 483 -2.08 3.72 -18.91
C ALA A 483 -2.11 3.55 -20.43
N PHE A 484 -1.93 2.33 -20.93
CA PHE A 484 -2.07 1.99 -22.35
C PHE A 484 -3.48 2.38 -22.84
N LYS A 485 -3.56 3.04 -23.99
CA LYS A 485 -4.83 3.53 -24.57
C LYS A 485 -5.42 2.60 -25.61
N LYS A 486 -4.64 1.63 -26.11
CA LYS A 486 -4.98 0.70 -27.18
C LYS A 486 -4.19 -0.60 -26.99
N GLY A 487 -4.57 -1.64 -27.74
CA GLY A 487 -3.89 -2.93 -27.74
C GLY A 487 -4.33 -3.86 -26.60
N ARG A 488 -3.65 -5.01 -26.48
CA ARG A 488 -3.98 -6.05 -25.50
C ARG A 488 -3.92 -5.51 -24.06
N ALA A 489 -2.91 -4.71 -23.75
CA ALA A 489 -2.69 -4.09 -22.45
C ALA A 489 -3.50 -2.81 -22.20
N GLU A 490 -4.43 -2.39 -23.08
CA GLU A 490 -5.23 -1.17 -22.87
C GLU A 490 -5.86 -1.15 -21.46
N GLY A 491 -5.69 -0.04 -20.73
CA GLY A 491 -6.16 0.10 -19.35
C GLY A 491 -5.21 -0.45 -18.28
N LEU A 492 -4.06 -1.01 -18.66
CA LEU A 492 -2.97 -1.40 -17.78
C LEU A 492 -1.79 -0.44 -17.92
N TRP A 493 -0.79 -0.58 -17.05
CA TRP A 493 0.42 0.24 -17.01
C TRP A 493 1.63 -0.58 -17.47
N ASP A 494 2.75 0.00 -17.91
CA ASP A 494 3.13 1.42 -17.84
C ASP A 494 3.57 1.97 -19.20
N ASN A 495 2.68 2.63 -19.93
CA ASN A 495 3.02 3.31 -21.19
C ASN A 495 3.58 4.72 -20.96
N ALA A 496 4.73 4.78 -20.30
CA ALA A 496 5.31 6.05 -19.93
C ALA A 496 5.99 6.80 -21.10
N GLU A 497 6.39 6.11 -22.17
CA GLU A 497 7.00 6.73 -23.35
C GLU A 497 6.05 7.73 -24.03
N GLU A 498 4.75 7.41 -24.09
CA GLU A 498 3.70 8.31 -24.61
C GLU A 498 3.53 9.59 -23.77
N VAL A 499 3.85 9.54 -22.47
CA VAL A 499 3.72 10.69 -21.56
C VAL A 499 4.96 11.55 -21.60
N PHE A 500 6.14 10.93 -21.66
CA PHE A 500 7.42 11.64 -21.52
C PHE A 500 8.09 12.03 -22.83
N LYS A 501 7.58 11.61 -24.01
CA LYS A 501 7.91 12.06 -25.40
C LYS A 501 9.27 12.77 -25.63
N VAL A 502 10.36 12.24 -25.10
CA VAL A 502 11.71 12.77 -25.26
C VAL A 502 12.62 11.63 -25.69
N LYS A 503 13.36 11.85 -26.78
CA LYS A 503 14.34 10.92 -27.35
C LYS A 503 15.15 10.28 -26.23
N SER A 504 15.08 8.95 -26.11
CA SER A 504 15.98 8.22 -25.22
C SER A 504 17.42 8.58 -25.56
N PRO A 505 18.28 8.89 -24.57
CA PRO A 505 19.70 9.06 -24.83
C PRO A 505 20.28 7.77 -25.45
N PRO A 506 21.26 7.88 -26.37
CA PRO A 506 21.90 6.69 -26.94
C PRO A 506 22.56 5.89 -25.81
N GLY A 507 22.08 4.67 -25.58
CA GLY A 507 22.56 3.76 -24.53
C GLY A 507 21.56 3.39 -23.42
N SER A 508 20.32 3.90 -23.45
CA SER A 508 19.29 3.55 -22.44
C SER A 508 18.20 2.60 -22.96
N ALA A 509 18.41 1.96 -24.11
CA ALA A 509 17.55 0.87 -24.56
C ALA A 509 18.02 -0.43 -23.89
N PRO A 510 17.12 -1.28 -23.34
CA PRO A 510 17.53 -2.58 -22.86
C PRO A 510 18.24 -3.33 -23.99
N ALA A 511 19.40 -3.93 -23.66
CA ALA A 511 20.17 -4.75 -24.58
C ALA A 511 19.27 -5.80 -25.24
N ARG A 512 18.95 -5.57 -26.51
CA ARG A 512 18.29 -6.56 -27.37
C ARG A 512 19.27 -7.73 -27.50
N SER A 513 18.93 -8.89 -26.95
CA SER A 513 19.63 -10.14 -27.26
C SER A 513 19.39 -10.47 -28.72
N SER A 514 20.26 -9.97 -29.59
CA SER A 514 20.18 -10.15 -31.03
C SER A 514 20.78 -11.49 -31.44
N GLU A 515 20.01 -12.58 -31.33
CA GLU A 515 20.25 -13.81 -32.12
C GLU A 515 18.93 -14.50 -32.51
N GLN A 516 18.01 -13.76 -33.14
CA GLN A 516 17.02 -14.33 -34.06
C GLN A 516 16.37 -13.20 -34.87
N PRO A 517 16.31 -13.29 -36.21
CA PRO A 517 15.57 -12.31 -37.00
C PRO A 517 14.06 -12.54 -36.77
N PRO A 518 13.28 -11.50 -36.45
CA PRO A 518 11.84 -11.66 -36.28
C PRO A 518 11.20 -12.04 -37.61
N SER A 519 10.47 -13.16 -37.62
CA SER A 519 9.54 -13.49 -38.68
C SER A 519 8.47 -12.41 -38.80
N ALA A 520 8.12 -12.02 -40.03
CA ALA A 520 7.27 -10.88 -40.37
C ALA A 520 5.80 -10.96 -39.88
N GLU A 521 5.44 -11.89 -38.99
CA GLU A 521 4.11 -12.05 -38.39
C GLU A 521 4.07 -11.67 -36.88
N SER A 522 5.20 -11.28 -36.27
CA SER A 522 5.31 -10.91 -34.85
C SER A 522 5.65 -9.43 -34.62
N ALA A 523 5.29 -8.56 -35.57
CA ALA A 523 5.54 -7.11 -35.51
C ALA A 523 4.48 -6.33 -34.71
N ASP A 524 3.53 -7.01 -34.06
CA ASP A 524 2.67 -6.42 -33.03
C ASP A 524 3.42 -6.40 -31.68
N ASP A 525 4.44 -5.54 -31.65
CA ASP A 525 4.79 -4.65 -30.52
C ASP A 525 5.12 -5.31 -29.16
N GLU A 526 6.35 -5.78 -28.96
CA GLU A 526 6.91 -6.09 -27.62
C GLU A 526 6.80 -4.89 -26.64
N ASN A 527 6.69 -3.67 -27.16
CA ASN A 527 6.41 -2.45 -26.38
C ASN A 527 4.97 -2.34 -25.85
N SER A 528 4.09 -3.30 -26.18
CA SER A 528 2.68 -3.32 -25.78
C SER A 528 2.36 -4.21 -24.56
N LEU A 529 3.38 -4.75 -23.85
CA LEU A 529 3.17 -5.53 -22.62
C LEU A 529 3.10 -4.65 -21.35
N PRO A 530 2.23 -5.00 -20.38
CA PRO A 530 2.13 -4.25 -19.14
C PRO A 530 3.31 -4.53 -18.19
N SER A 531 3.62 -3.54 -17.35
CA SER A 531 4.38 -3.69 -16.13
C SER A 531 3.41 -4.09 -15.01
N TRP A 532 3.57 -5.30 -14.48
CA TRP A 532 2.79 -5.74 -13.33
C TRP A 532 3.17 -4.97 -12.07
N TYR A 533 4.45 -4.62 -11.90
CA TYR A 533 4.94 -3.75 -10.84
C TYR A 533 4.12 -2.46 -10.73
N LEU A 534 3.99 -1.69 -11.83
CA LEU A 534 3.22 -0.43 -11.74
C LEU A 534 1.70 -0.68 -11.67
N THR A 535 1.19 -1.71 -12.34
CA THR A 535 -0.25 -2.02 -12.34
C THR A 535 -0.73 -2.42 -10.94
N GLU A 536 0.05 -3.24 -10.24
CA GLU A 536 -0.22 -3.66 -8.86
C GLU A 536 -0.20 -2.46 -7.90
N ARG A 537 0.80 -1.57 -8.00
CA ARG A 537 0.87 -0.36 -7.17
C ARG A 537 -0.30 0.60 -7.41
N VAL A 538 -0.84 0.66 -8.63
CA VAL A 538 -2.06 1.41 -8.93
C VAL A 538 -3.27 0.75 -8.25
N ILE A 539 -3.37 -0.58 -8.28
CA ILE A 539 -4.41 -1.32 -7.55
C ILE A 539 -4.33 -1.04 -6.05
N GLU A 540 -3.14 -1.05 -5.43
CA GLU A 540 -2.98 -0.68 -4.03
C GLU A 540 -3.50 0.74 -3.74
N CYS A 541 -3.21 1.69 -4.62
CA CYS A 541 -3.71 3.06 -4.49
C CYS A 541 -5.24 3.13 -4.56
N LEU A 542 -5.87 2.33 -5.42
CA LEU A 542 -7.33 2.27 -5.55
C LEU A 542 -7.97 1.63 -4.32
N VAL A 543 -7.35 0.61 -3.73
CA VAL A 543 -7.79 0.03 -2.45
C VAL A 543 -7.64 1.06 -1.33
N ALA A 544 -6.50 1.77 -1.25
CA ALA A 544 -6.30 2.85 -0.28
C ALA A 544 -7.35 3.97 -0.46
N ALA A 545 -7.70 4.32 -1.70
CA ALA A 545 -8.74 5.29 -1.99
C ALA A 545 -10.13 4.82 -1.54
N ASP A 546 -10.49 3.55 -1.76
CA ASP A 546 -11.77 2.98 -1.29
C ASP A 546 -11.87 3.06 0.24
N LEU A 547 -10.80 2.66 0.95
CA LEU A 547 -10.73 2.76 2.40
C LEU A 547 -10.85 4.21 2.89
N THR A 548 -10.14 5.16 2.26
CA THR A 548 -10.22 6.59 2.61
C THR A 548 -11.61 7.19 2.34
N PHE A 549 -12.32 6.77 1.29
CA PHE A 549 -13.64 7.30 0.95
C PHE A 549 -14.81 6.68 1.73
N ARG A 550 -14.60 5.51 2.36
CA ARG A 550 -15.57 4.91 3.29
C ARG A 550 -15.64 5.63 4.63
N GLU A 551 -14.55 6.28 5.03
CA GLU A 551 -14.51 7.04 6.27
C GLU A 551 -15.54 8.18 6.25
N PRO A 552 -16.24 8.43 7.36
CA PRO A 552 -17.23 9.49 7.42
C PRO A 552 -16.61 10.87 7.08
N PRO A 553 -17.42 11.81 6.57
CA PRO A 553 -16.95 13.16 6.31
C PRO A 553 -16.46 13.81 7.61
N LEU A 554 -15.55 14.79 7.49
CA LEU A 554 -15.03 15.48 8.67
C LEU A 554 -16.15 16.15 9.46
N ARG A 555 -16.11 15.95 10.78
CA ARG A 555 -17.04 16.55 11.72
C ARG A 555 -16.70 18.02 11.88
N SER A 556 -17.62 18.89 11.50
CA SER A 556 -17.59 20.30 11.92
C SER A 556 -18.34 20.39 13.24
N THR A 557 -17.62 20.69 14.33
CA THR A 557 -18.22 20.86 15.67
C THR A 557 -19.31 21.93 15.64
N THR A 558 -19.06 23.05 14.96
CA THR A 558 -20.05 24.12 14.74
C THR A 558 -21.29 23.61 14.02
N SER A 559 -21.14 22.76 13.00
CA SER A 559 -22.28 22.19 12.26
C SER A 559 -23.06 21.20 13.10
N ALA A 560 -22.39 20.38 13.92
CA ALA A 560 -23.04 19.44 14.83
C ALA A 560 -23.86 20.17 15.90
N VAL A 561 -23.28 21.22 16.51
CA VAL A 561 -23.99 22.06 17.48
C VAL A 561 -25.23 22.68 16.85
N ARG A 562 -25.11 23.29 15.66
CA ARG A 562 -26.26 23.88 14.96
C ARG A 562 -27.32 22.85 14.57
N ALA A 563 -26.92 21.65 14.13
CA ALA A 563 -27.86 20.58 13.82
C ALA A 563 -28.63 20.14 15.09
N LEU A 564 -27.95 20.09 16.24
CA LEU A 564 -28.54 19.72 17.52
C LEU A 564 -29.52 20.78 18.03
N GLU A 565 -29.18 22.06 17.87
CA GLU A 565 -30.08 23.18 18.16
C GLU A 565 -31.39 23.06 17.37
N LEU A 566 -31.32 22.85 16.05
CA LEU A 566 -32.50 22.68 15.20
C LEU A 566 -33.28 21.40 15.54
N LEU A 567 -32.59 20.30 15.87
CA LEU A 567 -33.23 19.05 16.26
C LEU A 567 -34.09 19.25 17.52
N ASN A 568 -33.54 19.90 18.55
CA ASN A 568 -34.26 20.18 19.79
C ASN A 568 -35.48 21.08 19.56
N GLU A 569 -35.36 22.11 18.71
CA GLU A 569 -36.48 22.99 18.36
C GLU A 569 -37.58 22.22 17.62
N ALA A 570 -37.21 21.44 16.60
CA ALA A 570 -38.16 20.67 15.80
C ALA A 570 -38.89 19.60 16.63
N GLU A 571 -38.19 18.93 17.54
CA GLU A 571 -38.79 17.97 18.47
C GLU A 571 -39.76 18.64 19.45
N HIS A 572 -39.41 19.82 19.95
CA HIS A 572 -40.30 20.58 20.81
C HIS A 572 -41.60 20.95 20.09
N LEU A 573 -41.51 21.45 18.86
CA LEU A 573 -42.65 21.83 18.02
C LEU A 573 -43.50 20.61 17.60
N LEU A 574 -42.86 19.50 17.24
CA LEU A 574 -43.55 18.25 16.94
C LEU A 574 -44.37 17.77 18.15
N ASN A 575 -43.75 17.74 19.33
CA ASN A 575 -44.44 17.35 20.56
C ASN A 575 -45.62 18.29 20.87
N GLN A 576 -45.44 19.60 20.68
CA GLN A 576 -46.54 20.56 20.84
C GLN A 576 -47.70 20.28 19.87
N LYS A 577 -47.41 19.92 18.61
CA LYS A 577 -48.45 19.57 17.62
C LYS A 577 -49.14 18.25 17.93
N LEU A 578 -48.41 17.24 18.37
CA LEU A 578 -49.00 15.96 18.79
C LEU A 578 -49.97 16.12 19.96
N LEU A 579 -49.71 17.05 20.89
CA LEU A 579 -50.63 17.37 21.99
C LEU A 579 -51.93 18.04 21.54
N GLN A 580 -51.94 18.69 20.37
CA GLN A 580 -53.11 19.39 19.82
C GLN A 580 -54.04 18.47 19.01
N LEU A 581 -53.62 17.24 18.72
CA LEU A 581 -54.36 16.30 17.90
C LEU A 581 -55.27 15.39 18.73
N SER A 582 -56.46 15.10 18.20
CA SER A 582 -57.35 14.07 18.72
C SER A 582 -56.90 12.68 18.30
N GLU A 583 -57.07 11.66 19.15
CA GLU A 583 -56.67 10.26 18.88
C GLU A 583 -57.28 9.70 17.58
N GLN A 584 -58.43 10.23 17.13
CA GLN A 584 -59.17 9.74 15.96
C GLN A 584 -58.81 10.44 14.62
N ASP A 585 -57.84 11.35 14.61
CA ASP A 585 -57.55 12.19 13.43
C ASP A 585 -56.68 11.49 12.36
N MET A 586 -57.30 10.88 11.36
CA MET A 586 -56.61 10.20 10.22
C MET A 586 -56.37 11.13 9.02
N THR A 587 -56.30 12.45 9.22
CA THR A 587 -56.15 13.42 8.14
C THR A 587 -54.72 13.48 7.58
N LYS A 588 -54.55 14.20 6.45
CA LYS A 588 -53.24 14.49 5.84
C LYS A 588 -52.23 15.09 6.84
N ASN A 589 -52.70 15.74 7.91
CA ASN A 589 -51.87 16.30 8.96
C ASN A 589 -51.15 15.21 9.79
N ARG A 590 -51.78 14.05 10.02
CA ARG A 590 -51.13 12.92 10.73
C ARG A 590 -49.98 12.32 9.92
N LEU A 591 -50.17 12.13 8.61
CA LEU A 591 -49.12 11.63 7.71
C LEU A 591 -47.93 12.60 7.61
N ALA A 592 -48.18 13.91 7.62
CA ALA A 592 -47.11 14.91 7.65
C ALA A 592 -46.31 14.82 8.97
N LEU A 593 -46.98 14.69 10.11
CA LEU A 593 -46.30 14.56 11.41
C LEU A 593 -45.52 13.24 11.55
N GLU A 594 -46.01 12.14 10.98
CA GLU A 594 -45.26 10.88 10.88
C GLU A 594 -44.00 11.04 10.02
N THR A 595 -44.09 11.77 8.91
CA THR A 595 -42.95 12.09 8.04
C THR A 595 -41.92 12.92 8.78
N VAL A 596 -42.36 13.99 9.47
CA VAL A 596 -41.51 14.82 10.35
C VAL A 596 -40.84 13.95 11.42
N HIS A 597 -41.58 13.07 12.08
CA HIS A 597 -41.02 12.18 13.09
C HIS A 597 -39.91 11.27 12.53
N GLN A 598 -40.12 10.66 11.36
CA GLN A 598 -39.10 9.85 10.68
C GLN A 598 -37.86 10.67 10.28
N GLN A 599 -38.06 11.91 9.81
CA GLN A 599 -36.96 12.83 9.48
C GLN A 599 -36.12 13.15 10.72
N LEU A 600 -36.76 13.42 11.87
CA LEU A 600 -36.06 13.75 13.12
C LEU A 600 -35.35 12.54 13.73
N GLU A 601 -35.96 11.35 13.72
CA GLU A 601 -35.29 10.11 14.13
C GLU A 601 -34.06 9.82 13.25
N ARG A 602 -34.19 10.02 11.93
CA ARG A 602 -33.06 9.91 11.02
C ARG A 602 -31.99 10.97 11.31
N ALA A 603 -32.38 12.21 11.56
CA ALA A 603 -31.45 13.30 11.89
C ALA A 603 -30.66 12.97 13.15
N ARG A 604 -31.32 12.47 14.20
CA ARG A 604 -30.70 12.00 15.45
C ARG A 604 -29.70 10.87 15.20
N ALA A 605 -30.06 9.89 14.39
CA ALA A 605 -29.19 8.75 14.09
C ALA A 605 -27.92 9.14 13.31
N VAL A 606 -27.96 10.24 12.54
CA VAL A 606 -26.83 10.65 11.68
C VAL A 606 -26.13 11.93 12.15
N ILE A 607 -26.54 12.54 13.27
CA ILE A 607 -26.02 13.85 13.69
C ILE A 607 -24.51 13.83 13.97
N ASP A 608 -24.03 12.74 14.56
CA ASP A 608 -22.61 12.57 14.91
C ASP A 608 -21.74 12.27 13.69
N GLU A 609 -22.31 11.63 12.66
CA GLU A 609 -21.56 11.22 11.46
C GLU A 609 -21.70 12.20 10.29
N ARG A 610 -22.87 12.82 10.15
CA ARG A 610 -23.28 13.65 9.01
C ARG A 610 -24.09 14.86 9.50
N PRO A 611 -23.48 15.79 10.26
CA PRO A 611 -24.18 16.92 10.86
C PRO A 611 -24.86 17.83 9.82
N GLY A 612 -24.30 17.95 8.61
CA GLY A 612 -24.94 18.69 7.52
C GLY A 612 -26.24 18.04 7.01
N THR A 613 -26.28 16.71 6.92
CA THR A 613 -27.50 15.97 6.56
C THR A 613 -28.53 16.08 7.69
N ALA A 614 -28.11 15.91 8.95
CA ALA A 614 -28.98 16.10 10.10
C ALA A 614 -29.58 17.51 10.12
N HIS A 615 -28.77 18.55 9.90
CA HIS A 615 -29.24 19.93 9.78
C HIS A 615 -30.30 20.10 8.69
N SER A 616 -30.08 19.54 7.49
CA SER A 616 -31.04 19.62 6.39
C SER A 616 -32.36 18.93 6.71
N LEU A 617 -32.30 17.76 7.35
CA LEU A 617 -33.49 17.02 7.79
C LEU A 617 -34.28 17.82 8.84
N CYS A 618 -33.60 18.40 9.83
CA CYS A 618 -34.25 19.25 10.84
C CYS A 618 -34.87 20.51 10.19
N ALA A 619 -34.18 21.14 9.24
CA ALA A 619 -34.69 22.33 8.55
C ALA A 619 -35.89 22.01 7.62
N GLU A 620 -35.98 20.79 7.08
CA GLU A 620 -37.15 20.32 6.35
C GLU A 620 -38.33 20.04 7.30
N ALA A 621 -38.08 19.34 8.40
CA ALA A 621 -39.05 19.09 9.46
C ALA A 621 -39.65 20.40 10.02
N LEU A 622 -38.83 21.41 10.30
CA LEU A 622 -39.29 22.72 10.76
C LEU A 622 -40.18 23.43 9.72
N ARG A 623 -39.83 23.35 8.43
CA ARG A 623 -40.65 23.92 7.35
C ARG A 623 -42.01 23.23 7.25
N GLU A 624 -42.05 21.90 7.40
CA GLU A 624 -43.31 21.14 7.40
C GLU A 624 -44.17 21.49 8.63
N LEU A 625 -43.57 21.57 9.82
CA LEU A 625 -44.27 21.96 11.06
C LEU A 625 -44.84 23.39 10.98
N ASP A 626 -44.08 24.34 10.45
CA ASP A 626 -44.53 25.72 10.23
C ASP A 626 -45.70 25.77 9.22
N GLY A 627 -45.61 25.00 8.12
CA GLY A 627 -46.70 24.85 7.16
C GLY A 627 -48.01 24.36 7.80
N LEU A 628 -47.93 23.44 8.76
CA LEU A 628 -49.09 22.96 9.52
C LEU A 628 -49.66 24.06 10.44
N VAL A 629 -48.81 24.86 11.10
CA VAL A 629 -49.25 26.01 11.91
C VAL A 629 -50.01 27.03 11.05
N PHE A 630 -49.50 27.35 9.87
CA PHE A 630 -50.17 28.26 8.95
C PHE A 630 -51.53 27.71 8.48
N ALA A 631 -51.62 26.42 8.16
CA ALA A 631 -52.88 25.79 7.77
C ALA A 631 -53.93 25.84 8.89
N ASP A 632 -53.53 25.60 10.14
CA ASP A 632 -54.42 25.70 11.30
C ASP A 632 -54.95 27.14 11.50
N GLN A 633 -54.09 28.15 11.32
CA GLN A 633 -54.49 29.55 11.43
C GLN A 633 -55.44 29.99 10.31
N ASP A 634 -55.24 29.51 9.09
CA ASP A 634 -56.13 29.82 7.95
C ASP A 634 -57.50 29.15 8.11
N ALA A 635 -57.51 27.90 8.59
CA ALA A 635 -58.74 27.18 8.95
C ALA A 635 -59.51 27.91 10.06
N GLN A 636 -58.82 28.47 11.07
CA GLN A 636 -59.45 29.26 12.14
C GLN A 636 -59.95 30.64 11.70
N ARG A 637 -59.42 31.21 10.60
CA ARG A 637 -59.88 32.49 10.03
C ARG A 637 -61.06 32.35 9.07
N SER A 638 -61.28 31.14 8.56
CA SER A 638 -62.35 30.82 7.60
C SER A 638 -63.64 30.31 8.24
N VAL A 639 -63.67 30.22 9.58
CA VAL A 639 -64.84 29.91 10.43
C VAL A 639 -65.29 31.20 11.11
#